data_AF-A0A1F0E0I7-F1
#
_entry.id   AF-A0A1F0E0I7-F1
#
_cell.length_a   1.000
_cell.length_b   1.000
_cell.length_c   1.000
_cell.angle_alpha   90.00
_cell.angle_beta   90.00
_cell.angle_gamma   90.00
#
_symmetry.space_group_name_H-M   'P 1'
#
loop_
_entity.id
_entity.type
_entity.pdbx_description
1 polymer ?
#
loop_
_entity_poly.entity_id
_entity_poly.type
_entity_poly.pdbx_seq_one_letter_code
_entity_poly.pdbx_strand_id
1 'polypeptide(L)'
;MRHKDIRKECEELWAKNKYFVLSKSHKIYLEIRGYLKGTELDILWLNEKIQETRDMKESKKDFSNAVLHIWGYFKKNASTIEKQVLFDILNEYMEGKNNQKVVIECINILLKKYPNEYLEKSILLTGEQYEIMA
;
A
#
# COMPACT_ATOMS: atom_id res chain seq x y z
N MET A 1 6.10 -27.05 -13.02
CA MET A 1 4.98 -26.17 -13.42
C MET A 1 4.36 -25.56 -12.17
N ARG A 2 3.68 -26.32 -11.29
CA ARG A 2 3.03 -25.83 -10.04
C ARG A 2 3.81 -24.80 -9.18
N HIS A 3 5.11 -24.98 -8.94
CA HIS A 3 5.89 -24.02 -8.12
C HIS A 3 6.06 -22.63 -8.76
N LYS A 4 6.17 -22.55 -10.09
CA LYS A 4 6.30 -21.27 -10.81
C LYS A 4 4.99 -20.50 -10.77
N ASP A 5 3.88 -21.22 -10.76
CA ASP A 5 2.53 -20.67 -10.71
C ASP A 5 2.27 -20.06 -9.31
N ILE A 6 2.60 -20.78 -8.23
CA ILE A 6 2.44 -20.29 -6.85
C ILE A 6 3.26 -19.02 -6.57
N ARG A 7 4.52 -18.96 -7.03
CA ARG A 7 5.34 -17.75 -6.84
C ARG A 7 4.70 -16.54 -7.51
N LYS A 8 4.24 -16.70 -8.76
CA LYS A 8 3.60 -15.63 -9.52
C LYS A 8 2.33 -15.15 -8.80
N GLU A 9 1.51 -16.08 -8.32
CA GLU A 9 0.30 -15.75 -7.55
C GLU A 9 0.63 -14.98 -6.25
N CYS A 10 1.66 -15.41 -5.51
CA CYS A 10 2.12 -14.70 -4.31
C CYS A 10 2.62 -13.28 -4.63
N GLU A 11 3.38 -13.12 -5.71
CA GLU A 11 3.91 -11.83 -6.15
C GLU A 11 2.78 -10.89 -6.60
N GLU A 12 1.78 -11.40 -7.31
CA GLU A 12 0.59 -10.63 -7.73
C GLU A 12 -0.28 -10.22 -6.53
N LEU A 13 -0.54 -11.14 -5.60
CA LEU A 13 -1.26 -10.87 -4.36
C LEU A 13 -0.52 -9.84 -3.51
N TRP A 14 0.80 -10.00 -3.37
CA TRP A 14 1.63 -9.06 -2.64
C TRP A 14 1.67 -7.69 -3.31
N ALA A 15 1.81 -7.62 -4.64
CA ALA A 15 1.85 -6.36 -5.37
C ALA A 15 0.63 -5.47 -5.08
N LYS A 16 -0.57 -6.07 -5.06
CA LYS A 16 -1.83 -5.37 -4.75
C LYS A 16 -1.92 -4.90 -3.30
N ASN A 17 -1.41 -5.70 -2.36
CA ASN A 17 -1.58 -5.47 -0.91
C ASN A 17 -0.39 -4.76 -0.24
N LYS A 18 0.74 -4.64 -0.93
CA LYS A 18 2.02 -4.15 -0.40
C LYS A 18 1.89 -2.88 0.44
N TYR A 19 1.23 -1.84 -0.11
CA TYR A 19 1.10 -0.56 0.58
C TYR A 19 -0.01 -0.55 1.63
N PHE A 20 -1.03 -1.40 1.49
CA PHE A 20 -2.03 -1.60 2.54
C PHE A 20 -1.40 -2.25 3.78
N VAL A 21 -0.65 -3.33 3.59
CA VAL A 21 0.11 -3.98 4.68
C VAL A 21 1.08 -2.99 5.30
N LEU A 22 1.85 -2.25 4.48
CA LEU A 22 2.79 -1.26 4.99
C LEU A 22 2.10 -0.13 5.76
N SER A 23 0.88 0.26 5.39
CA SER A 23 0.17 1.34 6.06
C SER A 23 -0.39 0.94 7.43
N LYS A 24 -0.55 -0.37 7.67
CA LYS A 24 -1.01 -0.95 8.94
C LYS A 24 0.14 -1.38 9.84
N SER A 25 1.19 -2.00 9.27
CA SER A 25 2.29 -2.58 10.03
C SER A 25 3.56 -2.72 9.19
N HIS A 26 4.56 -1.88 9.47
CA HIS A 26 5.88 -2.04 8.87
C HIS A 26 6.54 -3.38 9.26
N LYS A 27 6.22 -3.92 10.44
CA LYS A 27 6.73 -5.23 10.89
C LYS A 27 6.26 -6.36 9.96
N ILE A 28 4.96 -6.46 9.72
CA ILE A 28 4.39 -7.51 8.84
C ILE A 28 4.85 -7.30 7.39
N TYR A 29 4.95 -6.04 6.95
CA TYR A 29 5.53 -5.72 5.64
C TYR A 29 6.93 -6.33 5.46
N LEU A 30 7.81 -6.19 6.45
CA LEU A 30 9.15 -6.76 6.41
C LEU A 30 9.14 -8.29 6.48
N GLU A 31 8.24 -8.88 7.25
CA GLU A 31 8.05 -10.33 7.36
C GLU A 31 7.67 -10.93 6.00
N ILE A 32 6.63 -10.41 5.36
CA ILE A 32 6.20 -10.84 4.02
C ILE A 32 7.30 -10.60 2.99
N ARG A 33 7.95 -9.42 3.00
CA ARG A 33 9.05 -9.11 2.08
C ARG A 33 10.23 -10.09 2.27
N GLY A 34 10.50 -10.52 3.50
CA GLY A 34 11.49 -11.55 3.80
C GLY A 34 11.08 -12.91 3.25
N TYR A 35 9.83 -13.31 3.52
CA TYR A 35 9.25 -14.57 3.07
C TYR A 35 9.32 -14.75 1.54
N LEU A 36 8.95 -13.73 0.77
CA LEU A 36 8.94 -13.79 -0.71
C LEU A 36 10.33 -13.97 -1.34
N LYS A 37 11.42 -13.72 -0.59
CA LYS A 37 12.79 -14.02 -1.04
C LYS A 37 13.14 -15.51 -0.94
N GLY A 38 12.39 -16.30 -0.16
CA GLY A 38 12.57 -17.74 -0.03
C GLY A 38 12.20 -18.48 -1.31
N THR A 39 12.51 -19.78 -1.37
CA THR A 39 12.26 -20.63 -2.56
C THR A 39 10.92 -21.34 -2.53
N GLU A 40 10.46 -21.73 -1.34
CA GLU A 40 9.18 -22.41 -1.11
C GLU A 40 8.18 -21.40 -0.57
N LEU A 41 7.16 -21.11 -1.39
CA LEU A 41 6.12 -20.14 -1.08
C LEU A 41 4.78 -20.86 -0.96
N ASP A 42 3.95 -20.33 -0.08
CA ASP A 42 2.58 -20.74 0.17
C ASP A 42 1.70 -19.49 0.16
N ILE A 43 0.70 -19.51 -0.72
CA ILE A 43 -0.26 -18.43 -0.87
C ILE A 43 -1.18 -18.32 0.35
N LEU A 44 -1.46 -19.43 1.05
CA LEU A 44 -2.30 -19.42 2.24
C LEU A 44 -1.63 -18.62 3.36
N TRP A 45 -0.34 -18.88 3.61
CA TRP A 45 0.44 -18.11 4.59
C TRP A 45 0.44 -16.61 4.28
N LEU A 46 0.59 -16.24 3.00
CA LEU A 46 0.56 -14.83 2.60
C LEU A 46 -0.82 -14.20 2.83
N ASN A 47 -1.89 -14.92 2.51
CA ASN A 47 -3.26 -14.47 2.78
C ASN A 47 -3.50 -14.29 4.28
N GLU A 48 -3.11 -15.25 5.12
CA GLU A 48 -3.24 -15.14 6.59
C GLU A 48 -2.54 -13.89 7.12
N LYS A 49 -1.32 -13.60 6.64
CA LYS A 49 -0.59 -12.38 7.03
C LYS A 49 -1.27 -11.10 6.57
N ILE A 50 -1.86 -11.09 5.39
CA ILE A 50 -2.63 -9.94 4.90
C ILE A 50 -3.89 -9.76 5.75
N GLN A 51 -4.62 -10.84 6.06
CA GLN A 51 -5.79 -10.79 6.93
C GLN A 51 -5.45 -10.27 8.34
N GLU A 52 -4.34 -10.74 8.92
CA GLU A 52 -3.81 -10.24 10.20
C GLU A 52 -3.69 -8.70 10.20
N THR A 53 -3.25 -8.09 9.08
CA THR A 53 -3.14 -6.62 8.97
C THR A 53 -4.47 -5.90 8.82
N ARG A 54 -5.52 -6.55 8.29
CA ARG A 54 -6.85 -5.95 8.15
C ARG A 54 -7.48 -5.72 9.51
N ASP A 55 -7.30 -6.67 10.42
CA ASP A 55 -7.81 -6.61 11.80
C ASP A 55 -7.03 -5.61 12.67
N MET A 56 -5.88 -5.11 12.19
CA MET A 56 -5.09 -4.12 12.91
C MET A 56 -5.73 -2.72 12.87
N LYS A 57 -5.68 -2.06 14.03
CA LYS A 57 -5.96 -0.63 14.13
C LYS A 57 -4.99 0.16 13.26
N GLU A 58 -5.46 1.31 12.80
CA GLU A 58 -4.64 2.28 12.08
C GLU A 58 -3.38 2.67 12.88
N SER A 59 -2.25 2.74 12.17
CA SER A 59 -0.99 3.28 12.67
C SER A 59 -0.64 4.54 11.87
N LYS A 60 -0.75 5.72 12.48
CA LYS A 60 -0.43 7.00 11.82
C LYS A 60 1.00 7.02 11.26
N LYS A 61 1.93 6.45 12.01
CA LYS A 61 3.34 6.33 11.64
C LYS A 61 3.52 5.46 10.40
N ASP A 62 2.94 4.27 10.39
CA ASP A 62 3.11 3.31 9.29
C ASP A 62 2.34 3.75 8.04
N PHE A 63 1.14 4.32 8.22
CA PHE A 63 0.38 4.93 7.12
C PHE A 63 1.19 6.05 6.45
N SER A 64 1.75 6.97 7.23
CA SER A 64 2.57 8.05 6.68
C SER A 64 3.81 7.51 5.96
N ASN A 65 4.43 6.45 6.49
CA ASN A 65 5.53 5.78 5.80
C ASN A 65 5.09 5.20 4.45
N ALA A 66 3.94 4.52 4.38
CA ALA A 66 3.39 4.01 3.13
C ALA A 66 3.14 5.14 2.10
N VAL A 67 2.60 6.27 2.56
CA VAL A 67 2.37 7.47 1.73
C VAL A 67 3.69 8.00 1.15
N LEU A 68 4.76 8.08 1.96
CA LEU A 68 6.08 8.53 1.49
C LEU A 68 6.68 7.57 0.45
N HIS A 69 6.45 6.26 0.59
CA HIS A 69 6.84 5.28 -0.42
C HIS A 69 6.07 5.50 -1.74
N ILE A 70 4.76 5.74 -1.68
CA ILE A 70 3.92 6.03 -2.85
C ILE A 70 4.33 7.35 -3.50
N TRP A 71 4.63 8.39 -2.72
CA TRP A 71 5.16 9.67 -3.21
C TRP A 71 6.41 9.47 -4.08
N GLY A 72 7.23 8.46 -3.78
CA GLY A 72 8.41 8.09 -4.57
C GLY A 72 8.14 7.84 -6.05
N TYR A 73 6.91 7.46 -6.43
CA TYR A 73 6.50 7.26 -7.81
C TYR A 73 6.23 8.58 -8.55
N PHE A 74 5.77 9.61 -7.84
CA PHE A 74 5.41 10.91 -8.43
C PHE A 74 6.56 11.92 -8.39
N LYS A 75 7.50 11.77 -7.45
CA LYS A 75 8.50 12.80 -7.09
C LYS A 75 9.34 13.36 -8.24
N LYS A 76 9.50 12.62 -9.35
CA LYS A 76 10.29 13.07 -10.51
C LYS A 76 9.49 13.99 -11.45
N ASN A 77 8.16 13.92 -11.41
CA ASN A 77 7.27 14.56 -12.37
C ASN A 77 6.32 15.58 -11.72
N ALA A 78 6.00 15.38 -10.43
CA ALA A 78 5.19 16.30 -9.66
C ALA A 78 5.94 17.60 -9.37
N SER A 79 5.20 18.70 -9.40
CA SER A 79 5.69 20.04 -9.08
C SER A 79 5.98 20.21 -7.59
N THR A 80 6.74 21.26 -7.24
CA THR A 80 6.98 21.64 -5.85
C THR A 80 5.69 21.99 -5.11
N ILE A 81 4.70 22.57 -5.81
CA ILE A 81 3.40 22.92 -5.24
C ILE A 81 2.63 21.64 -4.87
N GLU A 82 2.57 20.66 -5.77
CA GLU A 82 1.90 19.38 -5.51
C GLU A 82 2.56 18.60 -4.36
N LYS A 83 3.89 18.62 -4.31
CA LYS A 83 4.64 18.08 -3.17
C LYS A 83 4.20 18.77 -1.88
N GLN A 84 4.16 20.10 -1.86
CA GLN A 84 3.80 20.86 -0.66
C GLN A 84 2.38 20.52 -0.20
N VAL A 85 1.42 20.50 -1.12
CA VAL A 85 0.01 20.14 -0.83
C VAL A 85 -0.09 18.76 -0.19
N LEU A 86 0.56 17.74 -0.76
CA LEU A 86 0.54 16.39 -0.18
C LEU A 86 1.14 16.36 1.23
N PHE A 87 2.26 17.06 1.44
CA PHE A 87 2.96 17.05 2.73
C PHE A 87 2.20 17.84 3.80
N ASP A 88 1.53 18.93 3.44
CA ASP A 88 0.67 19.70 4.36
C ASP A 88 -0.51 18.84 4.82
N ILE A 89 -1.21 18.18 3.88
CA ILE A 89 -2.31 17.27 4.19
C ILE A 89 -1.82 16.10 5.07
N LEU A 90 -0.64 15.55 4.79
CA LEU A 90 -0.06 14.47 5.58
C LEU A 90 0.35 14.92 6.99
N ASN A 91 0.85 16.14 7.15
CA ASN A 91 1.18 16.71 8.46
C ASN A 91 -0.09 16.95 9.30
N GLU A 92 -1.13 17.52 8.70
CA GLU A 92 -2.44 17.66 9.33
C GLU A 92 -3.03 16.31 9.79
N TYR A 93 -2.89 15.26 8.97
CA TYR A 93 -3.27 13.90 9.35
C TYR A 93 -2.52 13.43 10.61
N MET A 94 -1.20 13.63 10.64
CA MET A 94 -0.36 13.26 11.77
C MET A 94 -0.78 13.99 13.05
N GLU A 95 -1.10 15.28 12.94
CA GLU A 95 -1.64 16.12 14.01
C GLU A 95 -3.09 15.79 14.39
N GLY A 96 -3.79 14.98 13.59
CA GLY A 96 -5.19 14.59 13.83
C GLY A 96 -6.21 15.63 13.40
N LYS A 97 -5.82 16.58 12.55
CA LYS A 97 -6.69 17.62 11.97
C LYS A 97 -7.51 17.10 10.78
N ASN A 98 -7.04 16.03 10.13
CA ASN A 98 -7.77 15.32 9.08
C ASN A 98 -7.57 13.79 9.22
N ASN A 99 -7.98 12.99 8.23
CA ASN A 99 -7.97 11.52 8.29
C ASN A 99 -7.37 10.88 7.01
N GLN A 100 -7.18 9.56 7.04
CA GLN A 100 -6.55 8.80 5.94
C GLN A 100 -7.22 9.04 4.58
N LYS A 101 -8.55 9.21 4.56
CA LYS A 101 -9.31 9.38 3.32
C LYS A 101 -8.87 10.64 2.57
N VAL A 102 -8.64 11.74 3.28
CA VAL A 102 -8.18 13.01 2.68
C VAL A 102 -6.79 12.83 2.04
N VAL A 103 -5.88 12.12 2.71
CA VAL A 103 -4.55 11.82 2.18
C VAL A 103 -4.64 10.92 0.94
N ILE A 104 -5.46 9.86 0.98
CA ILE A 104 -5.67 8.94 -0.14
C ILE A 104 -6.30 9.65 -1.35
N GLU A 105 -7.27 10.56 -1.11
CA GLU A 105 -7.87 11.37 -2.17
C GLU A 105 -6.83 12.26 -2.87
N CYS A 106 -5.93 12.90 -2.10
CA CYS A 106 -4.82 13.67 -2.65
C CYS A 106 -3.90 12.80 -3.53
N ILE A 107 -3.54 11.60 -3.05
CA ILE A 107 -2.74 10.64 -3.83
C ILE A 107 -3.47 10.21 -5.11
N ASN A 108 -4.78 9.96 -5.04
CA ASN A 108 -5.57 9.56 -6.21
C ASN A 108 -5.69 10.68 -7.25
N ILE A 109 -5.67 11.95 -6.85
CA ILE A 109 -5.55 13.08 -7.78
C ILE A 109 -4.20 13.05 -8.49
N LEU A 110 -3.10 12.83 -7.74
CA LEU A 110 -1.77 12.68 -8.34
C LEU A 110 -1.70 11.49 -9.29
N LEU A 111 -2.30 10.35 -8.92
CA LEU A 111 -2.32 9.15 -9.74
C LEU A 111 -3.07 9.37 -11.07
N LYS A 112 -4.19 10.11 -11.06
CA LYS A 112 -4.88 10.48 -12.30
C LYS A 112 -4.04 11.37 -13.21
N LYS A 113 -3.25 12.28 -12.63
CA LYS A 113 -2.38 13.20 -13.39
C LYS A 113 -1.10 12.53 -13.88
N TYR A 114 -0.58 11.59 -13.09
CA TYR A 114 0.63 10.82 -13.36
C TYR A 114 0.32 9.31 -13.27
N PRO A 115 -0.35 8.75 -14.30
CA PRO A 115 -0.81 7.36 -14.27
C PRO A 115 0.30 6.36 -13.98
N ASN A 116 -0.04 5.37 -13.17
CA ASN A 116 0.88 4.30 -12.80
C ASN A 116 0.11 3.00 -12.58
N GLU A 117 0.22 2.07 -13.53
CA GLU A 117 -0.53 0.81 -13.53
C GLU A 117 -0.33 -0.01 -12.25
N TYR A 118 0.87 0.05 -11.66
CA TYR A 118 1.17 -0.65 -10.41
C TYR A 118 0.39 -0.05 -9.22
N LEU A 119 0.34 1.28 -9.11
CA LEU A 119 -0.41 1.96 -8.05
C LEU A 119 -1.92 1.90 -8.25
N GLU A 120 -2.40 1.90 -9.50
CA GLU A 120 -3.83 1.76 -9.84
C GLU A 120 -4.42 0.43 -9.37
N LYS A 121 -3.59 -0.60 -9.20
CA LYS A 121 -3.97 -1.92 -8.66
C LYS A 121 -3.78 -2.04 -7.14
N SER A 122 -3.34 -0.98 -6.46
CA SER A 122 -3.08 -0.98 -5.01
C SER A 122 -4.37 -0.92 -4.21
N ILE A 123 -4.60 -1.91 -3.35
CA ILE A 123 -5.77 -1.99 -2.46
C ILE A 123 -5.91 -0.76 -1.56
N LEU A 124 -4.78 -0.18 -1.13
CA LEU A 124 -4.80 1.05 -0.32
C LEU A 124 -5.47 2.23 -1.06
N LEU A 125 -5.35 2.29 -2.39
CA LEU A 125 -5.77 3.44 -3.20
C LEU A 125 -7.13 3.21 -3.86
N THR A 126 -7.47 1.97 -4.21
CA THR A 126 -8.78 1.60 -4.74
C THR A 126 -9.85 1.44 -3.66
N GLY A 127 -9.43 1.32 -2.40
CA GLY A 127 -10.29 0.96 -1.27
C GLY A 127 -10.56 -0.54 -1.23
N GLU A 128 -11.08 -1.02 -0.09
CA GLU A 128 -11.42 -2.44 0.15
C GLU A 128 -12.63 -2.95 -0.67
N GLN A 129 -13.01 -2.30 -1.77
CA GLN A 129 -14.17 -2.68 -2.58
C GLN A 129 -13.94 -3.91 -3.48
N TYR A 130 -12.78 -4.56 -3.41
CA TYR A 130 -12.54 -5.81 -4.10
C TYR A 130 -12.01 -6.86 -3.11
N GLU A 131 -12.77 -7.96 -3.00
CA GLU A 131 -12.56 -9.18 -2.19
C GLU A 131 -13.43 -9.35 -0.93
N ILE A 132 -14.69 -8.87 -0.97
CA ILE A 132 -15.80 -9.69 -0.42
C ILE A 132 -16.48 -10.38 -1.60
N MET A 133 -15.78 -11.32 -2.21
CA MET A 133 -16.43 -12.32 -3.04
C MET A 133 -16.13 -13.68 -2.41
N ALA A 134 -17.15 -14.15 -1.68
CA ALA A 134 -17.52 -15.53 -1.36
C ALA A 134 -16.40 -16.55 -1.11
#